data_AF-A0A953Y507-F1
#
_entry.id   AF-A0A953Y507-F1
#
_cell.length_a   1.000
_cell.length_b   1.000
_cell.length_c   1.000
_cell.angle_alpha   90.00
_cell.angle_beta   90.00
_cell.angle_gamma   90.00
#
_symmetry.space_group_name_H-M   'P 1'
#
loop_
_entity.id
_entity.type
_entity.pdbx_description
1 polymer ?
#
loop_
_entity_poly.entity_id
_entity_poly.type
_entity_poly.pdbx_seq_one_letter_code
_entity_poly.pdbx_strand_id
1 'polypeptide(L)' 'MNSSALQAYARSSGSEHDPRVLQFLPLVRHVVGRMGVSLPPHLDYEDLLSAGVCGLIQAAHSYDATKGSSFKSHAFTRIR' A
#
# COMPACT_ATOMS: atom_id res chain seq x y z
N MET A 1 2.44 -7.96 33.91
CA MET A 1 2.20 -8.59 32.60
C MET A 1 0.98 -7.92 31.99
N ASN A 2 0.90 -7.22 30.86
CA ASN A 2 1.83 -6.82 29.80
C ASN A 2 1.25 -5.53 29.17
N SER A 3 1.44 -4.36 29.79
CA SER A 3 0.91 -3.08 29.24
C SER A 3 1.70 -2.57 28.02
N SER A 4 2.86 -3.17 27.74
CA SER A 4 3.74 -2.82 26.62
C SER A 4 3.20 -3.24 25.24
N ALA A 5 2.40 -4.33 25.19
CA ALA A 5 1.86 -4.81 23.93
C ALA A 5 0.88 -3.79 23.30
N LEU A 6 0.00 -3.19 24.11
CA LEU A 6 -0.94 -2.17 23.61
C LEU A 6 -0.22 -0.90 23.11
N GLN A 7 0.93 -0.54 23.68
CA GLN A 7 1.69 0.63 23.25
C GLN A 7 2.50 0.38 21.97
N ALA A 8 2.97 -0.87 21.77
CA ALA A 8 3.53 -1.31 20.50
C ALA A 8 2.46 -1.33 19.39
N TYR A 9 1.24 -1.80 19.70
CA TYR A 9 0.10 -1.74 18.77
C TYR A 9 -0.34 -0.29 18.50
N ALA A 10 -0.43 0.57 19.51
CA ALA A 10 -0.80 1.99 19.34
C ALA A 10 0.21 2.78 18.49
N ARG A 11 1.48 2.35 18.48
CA ARG A 11 2.53 2.95 17.64
C ARG A 11 2.42 2.53 16.16
N SER A 12 1.73 1.44 15.86
CA SER A 12 1.46 0.97 14.49
C SER A 12 0.02 1.22 14.00
N SER A 13 -0.95 1.48 14.89
CA SER A 13 -2.39 1.60 14.56
C SER A 13 -2.88 3.03 14.26
N GLY A 14 -1.98 3.93 13.88
CA GLY A 14 -2.36 5.29 13.46
C GLY A 14 -2.91 5.40 12.04
N SER A 15 -2.94 4.31 11.25
CA SER A 15 -3.08 4.45 9.78
C SER A 15 -3.88 3.36 9.07
N GLU A 16 -4.56 2.47 9.81
CA GLU A 16 -5.53 1.53 9.23
C GLU A 16 -6.73 2.24 8.55
N HIS A 17 -6.87 3.55 8.79
CA HIS A 17 -7.90 4.40 8.19
C HIS A 17 -7.32 5.64 7.49
N ASP A 18 -6.19 5.54 6.78
CA ASP A 18 -5.83 6.65 5.88
C ASP A 18 -6.83 6.68 4.70
N PRO A 19 -7.66 7.73 4.56
CA PRO A 19 -8.66 7.81 3.49
C PRO A 19 -8.03 7.77 2.09
N ARG A 20 -6.73 8.08 1.97
CA ARG A 20 -5.99 7.94 0.71
C ARG A 20 -5.92 6.48 0.27
N VAL A 21 -5.76 5.53 1.18
CA VAL A 21 -5.69 4.10 0.79
C VAL A 21 -6.94 3.72 0.00
N LEU A 22 -8.12 4.06 0.50
CA LEU A 22 -9.39 3.79 -0.19
C LEU A 22 -9.51 4.54 -1.53
N GLN A 23 -9.09 5.81 -1.59
CA GLN A 23 -9.13 6.59 -2.83
C GLN A 23 -8.21 6.03 -3.93
N PHE A 24 -7.10 5.41 -3.55
CA PHE A 24 -6.08 4.90 -4.46
C PHE A 24 -6.17 3.39 -4.70
N LEU A 25 -7.14 2.67 -4.09
CA LEU A 25 -7.44 1.26 -4.41
C LEU A 25 -7.68 1.01 -5.92
N PRO A 26 -8.44 1.86 -6.65
CA PRO A 26 -8.61 1.68 -8.09
C PRO A 26 -7.29 1.79 -8.87
N LEU A 27 -6.33 2.59 -8.37
CA LEU A 27 -5.01 2.73 -8.97
C LEU A 27 -4.22 1.42 -8.85
N VAL A 28 -4.27 0.76 -7.69
CA VAL A 28 -3.61 -0.55 -7.49
C VAL A 28 -4.13 -1.56 -8.49
N ARG A 29 -5.46 -1.69 -8.63
CA ARG A 29 -6.08 -2.59 -9.60
C ARG A 29 -5.64 -2.31 -11.04
N HIS A 30 -5.49 -1.04 -11.40
CA HIS A 30 -5.01 -0.65 -12.72
C HIS A 30 -3.53 -1.02 -12.95
N VAL A 31 -2.66 -0.76 -11.97
CA VAL A 31 -1.22 -1.10 -12.06
C VAL A 31 -1.03 -2.61 -12.12
N VAL A 32 -1.66 -3.36 -11.21
CA VAL A 32 -1.59 -4.82 -11.15
C VAL A 32 -2.22 -5.44 -12.40
N GLY A 33 -3.33 -4.90 -12.91
CA GLY A 33 -3.93 -5.33 -14.17
C GLY A 33 -2.99 -5.19 -15.37
N ARG A 34 -2.15 -4.15 -15.40
CA ARG A 34 -1.11 -4.01 -16.43
C ARG A 34 0.06 -4.96 -16.24
N MET A 35 0.40 -5.32 -15.00
CA MET A 35 1.45 -6.30 -14.70
C MET A 35 1.04 -7.73 -15.00
N GLY A 36 -0.24 -8.06 -14.75
CA GLY A 36 -0.82 -9.37 -15.06
C GLY A 36 -0.66 -9.79 -16.52
N VAL A 37 -0.53 -8.84 -17.44
CA VAL A 37 -0.28 -9.11 -18.87
C VAL A 37 1.12 -9.67 -19.14
N SER A 38 2.09 -9.39 -18.27
CA SER A 38 3.48 -9.84 -18.40
C SER A 38 3.84 -10.92 -17.37
N LEU A 39 2.84 -11.51 -16.73
CA LEU A 39 3.04 -12.36 -15.57
C LEU A 39 3.45 -13.79 -15.96
N PRO A 40 4.40 -14.40 -15.25
CA PRO A 40 4.66 -15.82 -15.33
C PRO A 40 3.41 -16.65 -14.98
N PRO A 41 3.28 -17.87 -15.52
CA PRO A 41 2.11 -18.74 -15.30
C PRO A 41 1.96 -19.27 -13.86
N HIS A 42 2.92 -18.99 -12.97
CA HIS A 42 2.91 -19.42 -11.57
C HIS A 42 2.50 -18.32 -10.59
N LEU A 43 2.23 -17.10 -11.09
CA LEU A 43 1.79 -16.00 -10.24
C LEU A 43 0.32 -15.71 -10.51
N ASP A 44 -0.45 -15.63 -9.43
CA ASP A 44 -1.86 -15.28 -9.49
C ASP A 44 -2.05 -13.75 -9.44
N TYR A 45 -3.07 -13.29 -10.16
CA TYR A 45 -3.48 -11.88 -10.14
C TYR A 45 -3.83 -11.42 -8.72
N GLU A 46 -4.50 -12.26 -7.94
CA GLU A 46 -4.93 -11.98 -6.57
C GLU A 46 -3.74 -11.77 -5.63
N ASP A 47 -2.65 -12.53 -5.81
CA ASP A 47 -1.43 -12.36 -5.02
C ASP A 47 -0.74 -11.02 -5.30
N LEU A 48 -0.69 -10.61 -6.57
CA LEU A 48 -0.18 -9.27 -6.92
C LEU A 48 -1.10 -8.16 -6.46
N LEU A 49 -2.41 -8.38 -6.49
CA LEU A 49 -3.37 -7.41 -6.00
C LEU A 49 -3.15 -7.19 -4.50
N SER A 50 -3.02 -8.29 -3.74
CA SER A 50 -2.71 -8.25 -2.31
C SER A 50 -1.36 -7.57 -2.03
N ALA A 51 -0.32 -7.92 -2.79
CA ALA A 51 1.00 -7.28 -2.70
C ALA A 51 0.94 -5.78 -3.01
N GLY A 52 0.19 -5.38 -4.05
CA GLY A 52 0.01 -3.98 -4.43
C GLY A 52 -0.78 -3.17 -3.40
N VAL A 53 -1.81 -3.76 -2.78
CA VAL A 53 -2.56 -3.13 -1.69
C VAL A 53 -1.65 -2.94 -0.47
N CYS A 54 -0.84 -3.94 -0.13
CA CYS A 54 0.15 -3.84 0.94
C CYS A 54 1.17 -2.72 0.66
N GLY A 55 1.66 -2.63 -0.58
CA GLY A 55 2.54 -1.53 -1.03
C GLY A 55 1.89 -0.15 -0.93
N LEU A 56 0.60 -0.04 -1.25
CA LEU A 56 -0.18 1.20 -1.11
C LEU A 56 -0.31 1.61 0.36
N ILE A 57 -0.59 0.67 1.26
CA ILE A 57 -0.68 0.93 2.71
C ILE A 57 0.66 1.46 3.20
N GLN A 58 1.77 0.78 2.88
CA GLN A 58 3.12 1.25 3.26
C GLN A 58 3.45 2.63 2.66
N ALA A 59 3.01 2.90 1.42
CA ALA A 59 3.16 4.20 0.80
C ALA A 59 2.39 5.28 1.57
N ALA A 60 1.16 5.00 2.03
CA ALA A 60 0.37 5.90 2.86
C ALA A 60 1.08 6.22 4.19
N HIS A 61 1.64 5.20 4.84
CA HIS A 61 2.38 5.37 6.09
C HIS A 61 3.67 6.19 5.93
N SER A 62 4.40 5.99 4.83
CA SER A 62 5.71 6.62 4.60
C SER A 62 5.63 7.92 3.80
N TYR A 63 4.44 8.32 3.35
CA TYR A 63 4.26 9.50 2.52
C TYR A 63 4.44 10.78 3.34
N ASP A 64 5.30 11.64 2.83
CA ASP A 64 5.56 12.96 3.40
C ASP A 64 5.30 14.02 2.32
N ALA A 65 4.24 14.82 2.52
CA ALA A 65 3.85 15.90 1.61
C ALA A 65 4.91 17.01 1.52
N THR A 66 5.79 17.15 2.51
CA THR A 66 6.87 18.15 2.53
C THR A 66 7.99 17.83 1.54
N LYS A 67 8.10 16.57 1.09
CA LYS A 67 9.11 16.13 0.10
C LYS A 67 8.79 16.51 -1.33
N GLY A 68 7.73 17.31 -1.56
CA GLY A 68 7.38 17.87 -2.88
C GLY A 68 6.88 16.85 -3.91
N SER A 69 6.71 15.57 -3.52
CA SER A 69 6.23 14.51 -4.40
C SER A 69 4.73 14.29 -4.20
N SER A 70 3.99 14.05 -5.28
CA SER A 70 2.57 13.67 -5.17
C SER A 70 2.42 12.28 -4.54
N PHE A 71 1.37 12.07 -3.75
CA PHE A 71 1.07 10.75 -3.19
C PHE A 71 0.93 9.68 -4.28
N LYS A 72 0.32 10.05 -5.41
CA LYS A 72 0.15 9.18 -6.57
C LYS A 72 1.48 8.65 -7.10
N SER A 73 2.48 9.53 -7.26
CA SER A 73 3.82 9.13 -7.70
C SER A 73 4.52 8.25 -6.66
N HIS A 74 4.37 8.58 -5.37
CA HIS A 74 4.96 7.80 -4.29
C HIS A 74 4.36 6.39 -4.21
N ALA A 75 3.03 6.27 -4.27
CA ALA A 75 2.31 5.01 -4.29
C ALA A 75 2.66 4.18 -5.53
N PHE A 76 2.75 4.81 -6.71
CA PHE A 76 3.10 4.10 -7.95
C PHE A 76 4.46 3.39 -7.87
N THR A 77 5.46 4.02 -7.25
CA THR A 77 6.78 3.43 -7.03
C THR A 77 6.76 2.27 -6.04
N ARG A 78 5.79 2.22 -5.12
CA ARG A 78 5.68 1.18 -4.08
C ARG A 78 4.80 -0.01 -4.49
N ILE A 79 3.86 0.20 -5.40
CA ILE A 79 2.99 -0.85 -5.95
C ILE A 79 3.72 -1.65 -7.03
N ARG A 80 4.70 -1.04 -7.70
CA ARG A 80 5.45 -1.62 -8.81
C ARG A 80 6.63 -2.49 -8.38
#